data_AF-A0A059FKE1-F1
#
_entry.id   AF-A0A059FKE1-F1
#
_cell.length_a   1.000
_cell.length_b   1.000
_cell.length_c   1.000
_cell.angle_alpha   90.00
_cell.angle_beta   90.00
_cell.angle_gamma   90.00
#
_symmetry.space_group_name_H-M   'P 1'
#
loop_
_entity.id
_entity.type
_entity.pdbx_description
1 polymer ?
#
loop_
_entity_poly.entity_id
_entity_poly.type
_entity_poly.pdbx_seq_one_letter_code
_entity_poly.pdbx_strand_id
1 'polypeptide(L)'
;MKKAWILALAGSLAACGQPADTPADGGGSTPAPLESEAPGADMPDSEPIASPYEVTESAPDDTDYAALAGYPDTWYVSYGWPGEYPAGFVVLEQGVTVNGRARPNPDAPANVACTLPQYANYQIWNRKRVEHDHLEFIVASKIEPVVMQVDANIETPGDEGMQVLELKAGDVLSYLRYLGEGFAIFRVNGQEYTINEAELRDISSMSAVSLEEDQWVEVACIGGKRAWLLYDDAIAQDDIVPSPIVGFGEASDIYPDEVDKVRAEGLELEAFQNGALDEGTDE
;
A
#
# COMPACT_ATOMS: atom_id res chain seq x y z
N MET A 1 -15.31 -16.73 37.80
CA MET A 1 -15.23 -16.79 39.28
C MET A 1 -13.84 -16.32 39.72
N LYS A 2 -13.72 -15.74 40.93
CA LYS A 2 -12.49 -15.50 41.73
C LYS A 2 -11.24 -14.92 41.02
N LYS A 3 -10.96 -13.65 41.33
CA LYS A 3 -9.62 -13.03 41.28
C LYS A 3 -8.65 -13.77 42.23
N ALA A 4 -7.36 -13.76 41.90
CA ALA A 4 -6.27 -13.90 42.88
C ALA A 4 -5.17 -12.89 42.55
N TRP A 5 -4.85 -12.03 43.51
CA TRP A 5 -3.67 -11.15 43.51
C TRP A 5 -2.58 -11.77 44.36
N ILE A 6 -1.31 -11.55 44.03
CA ILE A 6 -0.22 -11.51 45.01
C ILE A 6 0.57 -10.22 44.78
N LEU A 7 0.99 -9.58 45.87
CA LEU A 7 1.50 -8.21 45.93
C LEU A 7 2.80 -8.20 46.73
N ALA A 8 3.68 -7.25 46.39
CA ALA A 8 4.77 -6.69 47.19
C ALA A 8 6.03 -7.52 47.44
N LEU A 9 7.17 -6.90 47.12
CA LEU A 9 8.02 -6.37 48.19
C LEU A 9 8.74 -5.09 47.73
N ALA A 10 8.85 -4.12 48.64
CA ALA A 10 9.46 -2.82 48.40
C ALA A 10 10.86 -2.73 49.02
N GLY A 11 11.70 -1.83 48.49
CA GLY A 11 12.97 -1.44 49.10
C GLY A 11 13.30 0.01 48.75
N SER A 12 13.32 0.88 49.76
CA SER A 12 13.57 2.32 49.60
C SER A 12 14.79 2.77 50.41
N LEU A 13 15.64 3.62 49.85
CA LEU A 13 16.61 4.53 50.47
C LEU A 13 16.90 5.63 49.40
N ALA A 14 16.45 6.89 49.52
CA ALA A 14 17.06 7.98 50.32
C ALA A 14 18.45 8.44 49.78
N ALA A 15 18.78 9.72 49.53
CA ALA A 15 18.08 10.98 49.82
C ALA A 15 18.62 12.23 49.05
N CYS A 16 17.83 13.32 49.03
CA CYS A 16 18.17 14.76 49.03
C CYS A 16 19.11 15.45 47.98
N GLY A 17 18.65 16.60 47.43
CA GLY A 17 19.54 17.77 47.19
C GLY A 17 19.25 18.75 46.03
N GLN A 18 18.43 19.79 46.26
CA GLN A 18 18.42 21.10 45.54
C GLN A 18 18.19 22.21 46.59
N PRO A 19 18.75 23.45 46.49
CA PRO A 19 18.39 24.48 45.47
C PRO A 19 19.62 25.38 45.07
N ALA A 20 19.60 26.56 44.42
CA ALA A 20 18.59 27.43 43.77
C ALA A 20 19.22 28.45 42.77
N ASP A 21 18.39 29.01 41.89
CA ASP A 21 18.37 30.37 41.29
C ASP A 21 19.46 30.96 40.35
N THR A 22 18.96 31.86 39.49
CA THR A 22 19.48 32.41 38.22
C THR A 22 20.18 33.79 38.38
N PRO A 23 20.80 34.39 37.34
CA PRO A 23 20.06 35.23 36.36
C PRO A 23 20.53 35.14 34.88
N ALA A 24 19.75 35.76 33.99
CA ALA A 24 19.82 35.64 32.52
C ALA A 24 20.69 36.71 31.83
N ASP A 25 21.05 36.45 30.55
CA ASP A 25 21.01 37.45 29.47
C ASP A 25 21.02 36.78 28.06
N GLY A 26 20.66 37.53 27.01
CA GLY A 26 20.97 37.22 25.60
C GLY A 26 19.86 36.56 24.77
N GLY A 27 18.99 37.35 24.14
CA GLY A 27 17.93 36.86 23.25
C GLY A 27 18.40 36.57 21.80
N GLY A 28 17.71 35.63 21.13
CA GLY A 28 18.00 35.25 19.75
C GLY A 28 17.23 34.02 19.26
N SER A 29 15.90 34.00 19.45
CA SER A 29 15.06 32.88 19.00
C SER A 29 14.80 32.92 17.49
N THR A 30 15.74 32.40 16.71
CA THR A 30 15.43 31.81 15.40
C THR A 30 14.41 30.69 15.63
N PRO A 31 13.33 30.57 14.83
CA PRO A 31 12.50 29.38 14.87
C PRO A 31 13.37 28.17 14.52
N ALA A 32 13.37 27.14 15.37
CA ALA A 32 13.95 25.87 15.00
C ALA A 32 13.20 25.32 13.76
N PRO A 33 13.89 24.66 12.81
CA PRO A 33 13.20 23.84 11.82
C PRO A 33 12.27 22.86 12.54
N LEU A 34 11.07 22.65 11.99
CA LEU A 34 10.27 21.49 12.38
C LEU A 34 10.96 20.26 11.81
N GLU A 35 11.87 19.68 12.59
CA GLU A 35 12.37 18.33 12.35
C GLU A 35 11.17 17.38 12.45
N SER A 36 10.69 16.97 11.27
CA SER A 36 9.82 15.81 11.16
C SER A 36 10.65 14.60 11.57
N GLU A 37 10.36 14.02 12.73
CA GLU A 37 10.97 12.75 13.13
C GLU A 37 10.61 11.70 12.07
N ALA A 38 11.58 11.32 11.24
CA ALA A 38 11.52 10.08 10.48
C ALA A 38 11.39 8.91 11.47
N PRO A 39 10.75 7.79 11.10
CA PRO A 39 10.63 6.61 11.97
C PRO A 39 12.00 6.23 12.52
N GLY A 40 12.16 6.37 13.84
CA GLY A 40 13.47 6.31 14.47
C GLY A 40 14.18 4.98 14.24
N ALA A 41 15.52 5.03 14.15
CA ALA A 41 16.39 3.86 13.98
C ALA A 41 16.31 2.81 15.12
N ASP A 42 15.52 3.06 16.16
CA ASP A 42 15.24 2.15 17.27
C ASP A 42 13.99 1.25 17.05
N MET A 43 13.24 1.42 15.97
CA MET A 43 12.28 0.39 15.52
C MET A 43 13.06 -0.84 15.02
N PRO A 44 12.78 -2.06 15.54
CA PRO A 44 13.46 -3.26 15.07
C PRO A 44 13.28 -3.42 13.56
N ASP A 45 14.27 -4.02 12.90
CA ASP A 45 14.15 -4.36 11.48
C ASP A 45 13.03 -5.40 11.31
N SER A 46 11.89 -4.95 10.76
CA SER A 46 10.85 -5.83 10.25
C SER A 46 11.47 -6.74 9.19
N GLU A 47 11.18 -8.05 9.23
CA GLU A 47 11.64 -8.94 8.16
C GLU A 47 11.00 -8.52 6.81
N PRO A 48 11.64 -8.77 5.65
CA PRO A 48 11.05 -8.53 4.34
C PRO A 48 9.75 -9.30 4.12
N ILE A 49 8.96 -8.90 3.12
CA ILE A 49 7.82 -9.70 2.65
C ILE A 49 8.35 -10.95 1.92
N ALA A 50 7.80 -12.12 2.24
CA ALA A 50 8.24 -13.41 1.74
C ALA A 50 7.51 -13.89 0.46
N SER A 51 6.31 -13.36 0.18
CA SER A 51 5.57 -13.64 -1.07
C SER A 51 4.51 -12.57 -1.38
N PRO A 52 4.00 -12.45 -2.62
CA PRO A 52 2.92 -11.51 -2.94
C PRO A 52 1.61 -11.80 -2.17
N TYR A 53 1.36 -13.07 -1.83
CA TYR A 53 0.17 -13.51 -1.11
C TYR A 53 0.12 -13.04 0.34
N GLU A 54 1.28 -12.93 1.00
CA GLU A 54 1.39 -12.56 2.42
C GLU A 54 0.72 -11.21 2.71
N VAL A 55 0.77 -10.27 1.75
CA VAL A 55 0.08 -8.97 1.83
C VAL A 55 -1.44 -9.17 1.90
N THR A 56 -2.00 -9.98 1.01
CA THR A 56 -3.45 -10.24 0.98
C THR A 56 -3.92 -11.12 2.13
N GLU A 57 -3.09 -12.05 2.61
CA GLU A 57 -3.36 -12.87 3.80
C GLU A 57 -3.26 -12.07 5.11
N SER A 58 -2.54 -10.95 5.11
CA SER A 58 -2.43 -10.01 6.23
C SER A 58 -3.58 -8.99 6.29
N ALA A 59 -4.60 -9.12 5.44
CA ALA A 59 -5.74 -8.21 5.42
C ALA A 59 -6.54 -8.24 6.74
N PRO A 60 -6.91 -7.08 7.31
CA PRO A 60 -7.87 -7.02 8.41
C PRO A 60 -9.20 -7.71 8.10
N ASP A 61 -9.48 -8.83 8.79
CA ASP A 61 -10.67 -9.69 8.62
C ASP A 61 -12.03 -8.96 8.78
N ASP A 62 -12.07 -7.87 9.56
CA ASP A 62 -13.29 -7.16 9.95
C ASP A 62 -13.64 -5.95 9.03
N THR A 63 -12.83 -5.65 8.00
CA THR A 63 -13.00 -4.44 7.16
C THR A 63 -13.78 -4.70 5.86
N ASP A 64 -14.94 -4.07 5.71
CA ASP A 64 -15.68 -4.01 4.44
C ASP A 64 -15.12 -2.89 3.54
N TYR A 65 -14.10 -3.22 2.74
CA TYR A 65 -13.44 -2.29 1.82
C TYR A 65 -14.37 -1.75 0.73
N ALA A 66 -15.34 -2.56 0.28
CA ALA A 66 -16.33 -2.13 -0.71
C ALA A 66 -17.25 -1.04 -0.14
N ALA A 67 -17.71 -1.19 1.10
CA ALA A 67 -18.51 -0.17 1.79
C ALA A 67 -17.69 1.08 2.18
N LEU A 68 -16.41 0.91 2.55
CA LEU A 68 -15.48 2.01 2.85
C LEU A 68 -15.25 2.90 1.62
N ALA A 69 -14.92 2.28 0.49
CA ALA A 69 -14.61 2.97 -0.76
C ALA A 69 -15.90 3.47 -1.45
N GLY A 70 -16.96 2.66 -1.48
CA GLY A 70 -18.23 3.00 -2.10
C GLY A 70 -18.16 3.09 -3.63
N TYR A 71 -17.34 2.24 -4.25
CA TYR A 71 -17.41 1.97 -5.70
C TYR A 71 -18.72 1.24 -6.04
N PRO A 72 -19.17 1.27 -7.30
CA PRO A 72 -20.26 0.41 -7.75
C PRO A 72 -19.81 -1.06 -7.82
N ASP A 73 -20.76 -2.00 -7.69
CA ASP A 73 -20.56 -3.46 -7.67
C ASP A 73 -19.85 -4.06 -8.92
N THR A 74 -19.51 -3.24 -9.92
CA THR A 74 -18.66 -3.59 -11.06
C THR A 74 -17.15 -3.51 -10.74
N TRP A 75 -16.79 -3.19 -9.50
CA TRP A 75 -15.43 -3.13 -9.00
C TRP A 75 -15.26 -4.07 -7.81
N TYR A 76 -14.06 -4.66 -7.71
CA TYR A 76 -13.60 -5.42 -6.57
C TYR A 76 -12.66 -4.55 -5.75
N VAL A 77 -12.99 -4.32 -4.48
CA VAL A 77 -12.15 -3.53 -3.57
C VAL A 77 -11.55 -4.46 -2.53
N SER A 78 -10.22 -4.47 -2.42
CA SER A 78 -9.47 -5.42 -1.57
C SER A 78 -8.22 -4.79 -0.96
N TYR A 79 -7.71 -5.39 0.11
CA TYR A 79 -6.52 -4.91 0.83
C TYR A 79 -5.23 -5.10 0.04
N GLY A 80 -4.30 -4.16 0.19
CA GLY A 80 -3.01 -4.11 -0.48
C GLY A 80 -3.07 -3.58 -1.92
N TRP A 81 -1.91 -3.50 -2.56
CA TRP A 81 -1.76 -3.07 -3.97
C TRP A 81 -1.48 -4.26 -4.90
N PRO A 82 -1.82 -4.15 -6.20
CA PRO A 82 -1.73 -5.27 -7.14
C PRO A 82 -0.28 -5.56 -7.58
N GLY A 83 -0.06 -6.79 -8.03
CA GLY A 83 1.18 -7.24 -8.66
C GLY A 83 2.35 -7.62 -7.73
N GLU A 84 3.33 -8.29 -8.35
CA GLU A 84 4.51 -8.86 -7.68
C GLU A 84 5.47 -7.81 -7.11
N TYR A 85 5.56 -6.66 -7.78
CA TYR A 85 6.30 -5.48 -7.34
C TYR A 85 5.30 -4.31 -7.24
N PRO A 86 4.50 -4.23 -6.16
CA PRO A 86 3.51 -3.19 -6.02
C PRO A 86 4.19 -1.82 -6.00
N ALA A 87 3.55 -0.85 -6.65
CA ALA A 87 4.05 0.51 -6.74
C ALA A 87 4.25 1.16 -5.36
N GLY A 88 4.87 2.33 -5.36
CA GLY A 88 4.99 3.20 -4.19
C GLY A 88 5.38 4.60 -4.62
N PHE A 89 5.35 5.56 -3.71
CA PHE A 89 5.83 6.92 -3.98
C PHE A 89 6.61 7.50 -2.82
N VAL A 90 7.57 8.37 -3.14
CA VAL A 90 8.48 8.99 -2.19
C VAL A 90 8.28 10.51 -2.21
N VAL A 91 8.24 11.10 -1.02
CA VAL A 91 8.22 12.56 -0.83
C VAL A 91 9.66 13.05 -0.64
N LEU A 92 10.23 13.77 -1.60
CA LEU A 92 11.65 14.18 -1.51
C LEU A 92 11.86 15.55 -0.84
N GLU A 93 10.90 16.47 -0.98
CA GLU A 93 11.02 17.84 -0.48
C GLU A 93 10.26 18.08 0.84
N GLN A 94 10.64 19.14 1.57
CA GLN A 94 9.94 19.54 2.79
C GLN A 94 8.69 20.36 2.47
N GLY A 95 7.57 20.03 3.14
CA GLY A 95 6.33 20.83 3.09
C GLY A 95 5.39 20.48 1.95
N VAL A 96 5.71 19.44 1.17
CA VAL A 96 4.83 18.85 0.15
C VAL A 96 3.45 18.60 0.73
N THR A 97 2.43 19.20 0.11
CA THR A 97 1.05 19.15 0.56
C THR A 97 0.15 18.72 -0.57
N VAL A 98 -0.41 17.52 -0.43
CA VAL A 98 -1.33 16.91 -1.39
C VAL A 98 -2.78 17.12 -0.94
N ASN A 99 -3.71 17.09 -1.90
CA ASN A 99 -5.15 17.15 -1.61
C ASN A 99 -5.72 15.73 -1.64
N GLY A 100 -5.75 15.07 -0.49
CA GLY A 100 -6.37 13.76 -0.35
C GLY A 100 -7.89 13.82 -0.19
N ARG A 101 -8.49 12.65 -0.02
CA ARG A 101 -9.94 12.45 0.11
C ARG A 101 -10.28 11.88 1.49
N ALA A 102 -11.53 12.06 1.91
CA ALA A 102 -12.05 11.50 3.16
C ALA A 102 -12.42 10.00 3.07
N ARG A 103 -12.37 9.43 1.86
CA ARG A 103 -12.57 8.00 1.55
C ARG A 103 -11.83 7.67 0.24
N PRO A 104 -11.43 6.41 0.00
CA PRO A 104 -10.76 5.99 -1.22
C PRO A 104 -11.79 5.82 -2.35
N ASN A 105 -12.02 6.87 -3.13
CA ASN A 105 -13.01 6.90 -4.20
C ASN A 105 -12.74 8.08 -5.14
N PRO A 106 -12.62 7.91 -6.46
CA PRO A 106 -12.21 8.98 -7.37
C PRO A 106 -13.24 10.13 -7.42
N ASP A 107 -14.54 9.81 -7.31
CA ASP A 107 -15.65 10.77 -7.26
C ASP A 107 -15.74 11.54 -5.93
N ALA A 108 -15.03 11.12 -4.88
CA ALA A 108 -14.97 11.87 -3.63
C ALA A 108 -14.10 13.14 -3.79
N PRO A 109 -14.48 14.28 -3.18
CA PRO A 109 -13.74 15.52 -3.35
C PRO A 109 -12.35 15.44 -2.72
N ALA A 110 -11.33 15.70 -3.53
CA ALA A 110 -9.95 15.92 -3.13
C ALA A 110 -9.80 17.26 -2.38
N ASN A 111 -10.21 17.30 -1.11
CA ASN A 111 -10.23 18.52 -0.30
C ASN A 111 -9.60 18.38 1.10
N VAL A 112 -9.04 17.21 1.41
CA VAL A 112 -8.28 16.98 2.64
C VAL A 112 -6.83 17.34 2.39
N ALA A 113 -6.50 18.63 2.58
CA ALA A 113 -5.13 19.12 2.52
C ALA A 113 -4.26 18.39 3.57
N CYS A 114 -3.27 17.66 3.07
CA CYS A 114 -2.43 16.71 3.79
C CYS A 114 -0.96 17.01 3.50
N THR A 115 -0.25 17.60 4.47
CA THR A 115 1.21 17.79 4.37
C THR A 115 1.89 16.49 4.76
N LEU A 116 2.77 15.98 3.89
CA LEU A 116 3.46 14.71 4.08
C LEU A 116 4.84 14.92 4.72
N PRO A 117 5.39 13.93 5.46
CA PRO A 117 6.77 13.97 5.95
C PRO A 117 7.76 13.94 4.79
N GLN A 118 8.83 14.71 4.91
CA GLN A 118 9.96 14.61 3.99
C GLN A 118 10.64 13.25 4.14
N TYR A 119 11.09 12.67 3.03
CA TYR A 119 11.72 11.36 2.88
C TYR A 119 10.83 10.15 3.21
N ALA A 120 9.53 10.35 3.45
CA ALA A 120 8.58 9.25 3.61
C ALA A 120 8.45 8.47 2.30
N ASN A 121 8.56 7.15 2.39
CA ASN A 121 8.33 6.21 1.29
C ASN A 121 7.02 5.44 1.52
N TYR A 122 5.99 5.80 0.77
CA TYR A 122 4.68 5.17 0.79
C TYR A 122 4.66 3.98 -0.17
N GLN A 123 5.22 2.86 0.31
CA GLN A 123 5.26 1.58 -0.39
C GLN A 123 4.95 0.48 0.64
N ILE A 124 4.15 -0.51 0.25
CA ILE A 124 3.52 -1.47 1.18
C ILE A 124 4.51 -2.41 1.91
N TRP A 125 5.72 -2.58 1.36
CA TRP A 125 6.83 -3.33 1.96
C TRP A 125 7.62 -2.52 2.98
N ASN A 126 7.42 -1.19 3.08
CA ASN A 126 8.04 -0.33 4.08
C ASN A 126 7.37 -0.52 5.45
N ARG A 127 7.48 -1.74 6.01
CA ARG A 127 6.79 -2.17 7.23
C ARG A 127 6.96 -1.20 8.40
N LYS A 128 8.15 -0.62 8.58
CA LYS A 128 8.41 0.42 9.60
C LYS A 128 7.49 1.64 9.44
N ARG A 129 7.29 2.13 8.21
CA ARG A 129 6.35 3.24 7.91
C ARG A 129 4.90 2.80 8.07
N VAL A 130 4.53 1.62 7.54
CA VAL A 130 3.17 1.07 7.63
C VAL A 130 2.73 0.91 9.09
N GLU A 131 3.57 0.31 9.93
CA GLU A 131 3.32 0.11 11.36
C GLU A 131 3.26 1.44 12.13
N HIS A 132 4.21 2.34 11.89
CA HIS A 132 4.33 3.62 12.62
C HIS A 132 3.16 4.57 12.36
N ASP A 133 2.77 4.75 11.09
CA ASP A 133 1.69 5.67 10.71
C ASP A 133 0.31 4.98 10.60
N HIS A 134 0.26 3.67 10.84
CA HIS A 134 -0.91 2.83 10.57
C HIS A 134 -1.41 3.05 9.15
N LEU A 135 -0.52 2.93 8.15
CA LEU A 135 -0.91 3.10 6.75
C LEU A 135 -1.85 1.96 6.32
N GLU A 136 -2.87 2.30 5.54
CA GLU A 136 -3.80 1.31 4.99
C GLU A 136 -3.76 1.39 3.47
N PHE A 137 -3.37 0.30 2.82
CA PHE A 137 -3.30 0.21 1.36
C PHE A 137 -4.50 -0.60 0.88
N ILE A 138 -5.20 -0.10 -0.13
CA ILE A 138 -6.26 -0.84 -0.81
C ILE A 138 -6.15 -0.63 -2.32
N VAL A 139 -6.73 -1.55 -3.09
CA VAL A 139 -6.94 -1.37 -4.53
C VAL A 139 -8.41 -1.60 -4.84
N ALA A 140 -8.95 -0.76 -5.71
CA ALA A 140 -10.20 -1.04 -6.41
C ALA A 140 -9.85 -1.45 -7.84
N SER A 141 -10.13 -2.70 -8.19
CA SER A 141 -9.87 -3.26 -9.52
C SER A 141 -11.21 -3.48 -10.23
N LYS A 142 -11.31 -3.11 -11.51
CA LYS A 142 -12.53 -3.29 -12.30
C LYS A 142 -12.76 -4.77 -12.62
N ILE A 143 -14.00 -5.22 -12.48
CA ILE A 143 -14.35 -6.62 -12.68
C ILE A 143 -14.56 -6.91 -14.17
N GLU A 144 -13.64 -7.66 -14.77
CA GLU A 144 -13.72 -8.06 -16.17
C GLU A 144 -14.19 -9.52 -16.33
N PRO A 145 -15.06 -9.84 -17.32
CA PRO A 145 -15.56 -11.19 -17.52
C PRO A 145 -14.60 -12.07 -18.34
N VAL A 146 -14.28 -13.25 -17.82
CA VAL A 146 -13.49 -14.28 -18.52
C VAL A 146 -14.40 -15.44 -18.89
N VAL A 147 -14.59 -15.65 -20.19
CA VAL A 147 -15.47 -16.69 -20.74
C VAL A 147 -14.65 -17.92 -21.13
N MET A 148 -15.02 -19.08 -20.60
CA MET A 148 -14.40 -20.36 -20.94
C MET A 148 -14.80 -20.80 -22.35
N GLN A 149 -13.83 -21.18 -23.17
CA GLN A 149 -14.04 -21.62 -24.55
C GLN A 149 -14.13 -23.14 -24.70
N VAL A 150 -13.59 -23.88 -23.74
CA VAL A 150 -13.61 -25.35 -23.66
C VAL A 150 -13.88 -25.80 -22.22
N ASP A 151 -14.31 -27.05 -22.05
CA ASP A 151 -14.32 -27.72 -20.75
C ASP A 151 -12.89 -27.86 -20.21
N ALA A 152 -12.67 -27.55 -18.94
CA ALA A 152 -11.36 -27.59 -18.29
C ALA A 152 -11.46 -27.96 -16.80
N ASN A 153 -10.36 -28.46 -16.26
CA ASN A 153 -10.17 -28.68 -14.83
C ASN A 153 -8.98 -27.81 -14.42
N ILE A 154 -9.20 -26.86 -13.52
CA ILE A 154 -8.19 -25.88 -13.09
C ILE A 154 -7.73 -26.24 -11.68
N GLU A 155 -6.42 -26.27 -11.44
CA GLU A 155 -5.88 -26.47 -10.09
C GLU A 155 -5.77 -25.11 -9.36
N THR A 156 -6.34 -25.02 -8.16
CA THR A 156 -6.34 -23.80 -7.33
C THR A 156 -6.09 -24.18 -5.86
N PRO A 157 -5.47 -23.31 -5.04
CA PRO A 157 -5.42 -23.49 -3.60
C PRO A 157 -6.83 -23.58 -2.97
N GLY A 158 -6.89 -24.14 -1.77
CA GLY A 158 -8.08 -24.28 -0.93
C GLY A 158 -7.70 -24.72 0.50
N ASP A 159 -8.67 -24.70 1.41
CA ASP A 159 -8.46 -24.83 2.87
C ASP A 159 -7.70 -26.11 3.29
N GLU A 160 -7.93 -27.23 2.60
CA GLU A 160 -7.27 -28.53 2.87
C GLU A 160 -6.09 -28.82 1.92
N GLY A 161 -5.67 -27.85 1.11
CA GLY A 161 -4.65 -27.97 0.07
C GLY A 161 -5.22 -27.71 -1.34
N MET A 162 -4.52 -28.19 -2.37
CA MET A 162 -4.97 -28.00 -3.77
C MET A 162 -6.33 -28.66 -4.02
N GLN A 163 -7.23 -27.90 -4.65
CA GLN A 163 -8.54 -28.36 -5.12
C GLN A 163 -8.63 -28.21 -6.66
N VAL A 164 -9.56 -28.93 -7.27
CA VAL A 164 -9.82 -28.88 -8.71
C VAL A 164 -11.16 -28.19 -8.95
N LEU A 165 -11.14 -27.11 -9.73
CA LEU A 165 -12.32 -26.42 -10.20
C LEU A 165 -12.72 -26.95 -11.58
N GLU A 166 -13.85 -27.65 -11.67
CA GLU A 166 -14.41 -28.14 -12.93
C GLU A 166 -15.18 -27.00 -13.64
N LEU A 167 -14.67 -26.57 -14.79
CA LEU A 167 -15.24 -25.50 -15.62
C LEU A 167 -15.75 -26.04 -16.97
N LYS A 168 -16.79 -25.41 -17.51
CA LYS A 168 -17.45 -25.78 -18.77
C LYS A 168 -17.33 -24.71 -19.83
N ALA A 169 -17.33 -25.13 -21.09
CA ALA A 169 -17.39 -24.21 -22.22
C ALA A 169 -18.66 -23.32 -22.11
N GLY A 170 -18.46 -22.01 -22.06
CA GLY A 170 -19.51 -21.01 -21.85
C GLY A 170 -19.70 -20.55 -20.40
N ASP A 171 -18.99 -21.12 -19.42
CA ASP A 171 -18.92 -20.55 -18.07
C ASP A 171 -18.25 -19.19 -18.09
N VAL A 172 -18.69 -18.29 -17.20
CA VAL A 172 -18.16 -16.93 -17.07
C VAL A 172 -17.61 -16.75 -15.66
N LEU A 173 -16.31 -16.53 -15.58
CA LEU A 173 -15.59 -16.16 -14.37
C LEU A 173 -15.51 -14.64 -14.31
N SER A 174 -15.44 -14.08 -13.10
CA SER A 174 -15.08 -12.68 -12.90
C SER A 174 -13.59 -12.59 -12.58
N TYR A 175 -12.79 -11.96 -13.43
CA TYR A 175 -11.44 -11.52 -13.07
C TYR A 175 -11.58 -10.42 -12.02
N LEU A 176 -10.90 -10.56 -10.88
CA LEU A 176 -11.00 -9.59 -9.79
C LEU A 176 -9.73 -8.76 -9.60
N ARG A 177 -8.53 -9.38 -9.61
CA ARG A 177 -7.26 -8.68 -9.36
C ARG A 177 -6.04 -9.57 -9.64
N TYR A 178 -4.96 -8.98 -10.16
CA TYR A 178 -3.64 -9.63 -10.25
C TYR A 178 -2.88 -9.60 -8.91
N LEU A 179 -2.30 -10.73 -8.50
CA LEU A 179 -1.51 -10.83 -7.26
C LEU A 179 0.00 -10.78 -7.51
N GLY A 180 0.49 -11.46 -8.55
CA GLY A 180 1.93 -11.65 -8.79
C GLY A 180 2.23 -13.08 -9.26
N GLU A 181 3.44 -13.31 -9.78
CA GLU A 181 3.92 -14.63 -10.20
C GLU A 181 3.00 -15.39 -11.21
N GLY A 182 2.13 -14.68 -11.94
CA GLY A 182 1.14 -15.26 -12.85
C GLY A 182 -0.18 -15.71 -12.19
N PHE A 183 -0.43 -15.37 -10.93
CA PHE A 183 -1.67 -15.68 -10.22
C PHE A 183 -2.57 -14.45 -10.03
N ALA A 184 -3.88 -14.69 -10.10
CA ALA A 184 -4.92 -13.68 -9.92
C ALA A 184 -6.10 -14.24 -9.12
N ILE A 185 -6.87 -13.35 -8.49
CA ILE A 185 -8.13 -13.70 -7.83
C ILE A 185 -9.24 -13.70 -8.90
N PHE A 186 -10.01 -14.78 -8.93
CA PHE A 186 -11.22 -14.92 -9.75
C PHE A 186 -12.44 -15.22 -8.87
N ARG A 187 -13.61 -14.71 -9.25
CA ARG A 187 -14.90 -15.15 -8.69
C ARG A 187 -15.58 -16.14 -9.61
N VAL A 188 -15.97 -17.29 -9.07
CA VAL A 188 -16.71 -18.35 -9.76
C VAL A 188 -17.89 -18.77 -8.89
N ASN A 189 -19.11 -18.68 -9.43
CA ASN A 189 -20.35 -18.99 -8.72
C ASN A 189 -20.53 -18.26 -7.36
N GLY A 190 -19.92 -17.07 -7.20
CA GLY A 190 -19.97 -16.27 -5.99
C GLY A 190 -18.86 -16.55 -4.96
N GLN A 191 -18.01 -17.57 -5.20
CA GLN A 191 -16.84 -17.89 -4.39
C GLN A 191 -15.56 -17.36 -5.05
N GLU A 192 -14.59 -16.93 -4.26
CA GLU A 192 -13.28 -16.44 -4.75
C GLU A 192 -12.23 -17.54 -4.72
N TYR A 193 -11.35 -17.55 -5.73
CA TYR A 193 -10.32 -18.56 -6.01
C TYR A 193 -9.05 -17.88 -6.52
N THR A 194 -7.88 -18.40 -6.14
CA THR A 194 -6.57 -17.93 -6.63
C THR A 194 -6.11 -18.84 -7.77
N ILE A 195 -6.22 -18.37 -9.01
CA ILE A 195 -5.97 -19.17 -10.22
C ILE A 195 -4.71 -18.68 -10.93
N ASN A 196 -3.91 -19.61 -11.42
CA ASN A 196 -2.80 -19.32 -12.34
C ASN A 196 -3.36 -18.92 -13.72
N GLU A 197 -3.12 -17.68 -14.14
CA GLU A 197 -3.60 -17.14 -15.42
C GLU A 197 -3.09 -17.93 -16.64
N ALA A 198 -1.93 -18.59 -16.51
CA ALA A 198 -1.37 -19.41 -17.57
C ALA A 198 -2.25 -20.64 -17.88
N GLU A 199 -2.99 -21.18 -16.91
CA GLU A 199 -3.95 -22.27 -17.13
C GLU A 199 -5.14 -21.81 -17.96
N LEU A 200 -5.51 -20.53 -17.89
CA LEU A 200 -6.68 -19.97 -18.58
C LEU A 200 -6.37 -19.39 -19.97
N ARG A 201 -5.11 -19.00 -20.22
CA ARG A 201 -4.70 -18.16 -21.37
C ARG A 201 -5.13 -18.69 -22.75
N ASP A 202 -5.01 -19.99 -22.98
CA ASP A 202 -5.28 -20.62 -24.28
C ASP A 202 -6.68 -21.27 -24.37
N ILE A 203 -7.46 -21.24 -23.28
CA ILE A 203 -8.76 -21.95 -23.14
C ILE A 203 -9.94 -21.03 -22.78
N SER A 204 -9.70 -19.72 -22.68
CA SER A 204 -10.70 -18.72 -22.27
C SER A 204 -10.48 -17.38 -22.99
N SER A 205 -11.32 -16.38 -22.71
CA SER A 205 -11.11 -14.99 -23.17
C SER A 205 -10.10 -14.20 -22.33
N MET A 206 -9.30 -14.83 -21.46
CA MET A 206 -8.37 -14.17 -20.53
C MET A 206 -7.40 -13.19 -21.22
N SER A 207 -6.97 -13.49 -22.46
CA SER A 207 -6.08 -12.62 -23.25
C SER A 207 -6.70 -11.28 -23.70
N ALA A 208 -8.00 -11.06 -23.44
CA ALA A 208 -8.70 -9.81 -23.72
C ALA A 208 -9.06 -9.01 -22.46
N VAL A 209 -8.63 -9.46 -21.27
CA VAL A 209 -8.83 -8.72 -20.01
C VAL A 209 -8.01 -7.42 -20.02
N SER A 210 -8.64 -6.33 -19.62
CA SER A 210 -7.99 -5.04 -19.39
C SER A 210 -7.90 -4.81 -17.88
N LEU A 211 -6.73 -4.42 -17.39
CA LEU A 211 -6.53 -4.06 -15.98
C LEU A 211 -6.80 -2.56 -15.84
N GLU A 212 -7.91 -2.22 -15.19
CA GLU A 212 -8.27 -0.85 -14.78
C GLU A 212 -8.35 -0.88 -13.25
N GLU A 213 -7.39 -0.24 -12.58
CA GLU A 213 -7.18 -0.35 -11.14
C GLU A 213 -6.85 1.02 -10.52
N ASP A 214 -7.53 1.37 -9.42
CA ASP A 214 -7.24 2.54 -8.61
C ASP A 214 -6.49 2.12 -7.34
N GLN A 215 -5.22 2.50 -7.22
CA GLN A 215 -4.37 2.20 -6.08
C GLN A 215 -4.45 3.29 -5.01
N TRP A 216 -4.94 2.95 -3.80
CA TRP A 216 -5.19 3.90 -2.72
C TRP A 216 -4.33 3.62 -1.49
N VAL A 217 -3.88 4.69 -0.83
CA VAL A 217 -3.27 4.62 0.51
C VAL A 217 -3.86 5.65 1.47
N GLU A 218 -4.24 5.24 2.67
CA GLU A 218 -4.53 6.17 3.76
C GLU A 218 -3.23 6.53 4.49
N VAL A 219 -2.92 7.82 4.49
CA VAL A 219 -1.69 8.36 5.10
C VAL A 219 -2.01 9.18 6.34
N ALA A 220 -1.09 9.18 7.31
CA ALA A 220 -1.09 10.17 8.37
C ALA A 220 -0.40 11.46 7.87
N CYS A 221 -1.10 12.58 7.95
CA CYS A 221 -0.59 13.89 7.60
C CYS A 221 0.13 14.51 8.81
N ILE A 222 1.14 15.36 8.55
CA ILE A 222 1.69 16.25 9.58
C ILE A 222 0.54 17.06 10.22
N GLY A 223 0.49 17.05 11.55
CA GLY A 223 -0.61 17.63 12.33
C GLY A 223 -1.76 16.66 12.65
N GLY A 224 -1.63 15.37 12.33
CA GLY A 224 -2.51 14.30 12.85
C GLY A 224 -3.86 14.15 12.13
N LYS A 225 -4.01 14.72 10.94
CA LYS A 225 -5.11 14.36 10.03
C LYS A 225 -4.77 13.04 9.33
N ARG A 226 -5.78 12.39 8.74
CA ARG A 226 -5.61 11.28 7.80
C ARG A 226 -6.30 11.62 6.48
N ALA A 227 -5.77 11.09 5.39
CA ALA A 227 -6.32 11.30 4.06
C ALA A 227 -6.04 10.10 3.16
N TRP A 228 -7.00 9.76 2.31
CA TRP A 228 -6.84 8.78 1.24
C TRP A 228 -6.24 9.45 0.01
N LEU A 229 -5.11 8.94 -0.46
CA LEU A 229 -4.42 9.37 -1.66
C LEU A 229 -4.59 8.31 -2.74
N LEU A 230 -4.96 8.74 -3.95
CA LEU A 230 -4.84 7.92 -5.16
C LEU A 230 -3.37 8.00 -5.62
N TYR A 231 -2.78 6.87 -6.00
CA TYR A 231 -1.40 6.78 -6.45
C TYR A 231 -1.12 7.79 -7.59
N ASP A 232 -1.92 7.77 -8.65
CA ASP A 232 -1.81 8.65 -9.81
C ASP A 232 -1.88 10.15 -9.45
N ASP A 233 -2.81 10.54 -8.57
CA ASP A 233 -2.92 11.93 -8.07
C ASP A 233 -1.66 12.37 -7.28
N ALA A 234 -0.99 11.41 -6.61
CA ALA A 234 0.19 11.66 -5.78
C ALA A 234 1.47 11.75 -6.61
N ILE A 235 1.71 10.83 -7.57
CA ILE A 235 2.90 10.89 -8.44
C ILE A 235 2.83 12.01 -9.47
N ALA A 236 1.65 12.57 -9.76
CA ALA A 236 1.49 13.75 -10.60
C ALA A 236 1.93 15.09 -9.94
N GLN A 237 2.63 15.04 -8.80
CA GLN A 237 3.18 16.22 -8.11
C GLN A 237 4.71 16.27 -8.29
N ASP A 238 5.27 17.38 -8.78
CA ASP A 238 6.71 17.54 -9.09
C ASP A 238 7.69 17.15 -7.95
N ASP A 239 7.26 17.24 -6.69
CA ASP A 239 8.06 16.95 -5.49
C ASP A 239 7.88 15.51 -4.95
N ILE A 240 7.09 14.69 -5.63
CA ILE A 240 6.83 13.27 -5.36
C ILE A 240 7.31 12.46 -6.56
N VAL A 241 8.00 11.36 -6.32
CA VAL A 241 8.46 10.44 -7.39
C VAL A 241 8.01 9.01 -7.12
N PRO A 242 7.88 8.15 -8.15
CA PRO A 242 7.73 6.71 -7.95
C PRO A 242 8.84 6.14 -7.05
N SER A 243 8.47 5.27 -6.11
CA SER A 243 9.42 4.61 -5.21
C SER A 243 10.29 3.62 -6.00
N PRO A 244 11.62 3.69 -5.90
CA PRO A 244 12.50 2.71 -6.52
C PRO A 244 12.34 1.34 -5.85
N ILE A 245 12.26 0.30 -6.68
CA ILE A 245 12.28 -1.09 -6.22
C ILE A 245 13.75 -1.52 -6.06
N VAL A 246 14.20 -1.64 -4.81
CA VAL A 246 15.59 -2.01 -4.48
C VAL A 246 15.79 -3.53 -4.34
N GLY A 247 14.72 -4.26 -4.02
CA GLY A 247 14.68 -5.70 -3.85
C GLY A 247 13.24 -6.20 -3.69
N PHE A 248 13.02 -7.50 -3.79
CA PHE A 248 11.70 -8.09 -3.53
C PHE A 248 11.39 -8.04 -2.03
N GLY A 249 10.22 -7.51 -1.65
CA GLY A 249 9.84 -7.37 -0.25
C GLY A 249 10.64 -6.31 0.54
N GLU A 250 11.46 -5.50 -0.14
CA GLU A 250 12.36 -4.52 0.48
C GLU A 250 11.94 -3.08 0.15
N ALA A 251 11.59 -2.30 1.17
CA ALA A 251 11.44 -0.85 1.08
C ALA A 251 11.70 -0.18 2.45
N SER A 252 12.17 1.06 2.43
CA SER A 252 12.37 1.91 3.61
C SER A 252 12.12 3.37 3.28
N ASP A 253 11.97 4.20 4.30
CA ASP A 253 12.11 5.65 4.16
C ASP A 253 13.53 6.01 3.69
N ILE A 254 13.65 7.15 3.02
CA ILE A 254 14.84 7.53 2.25
C ILE A 254 15.85 8.28 3.12
N TYR A 255 17.14 8.01 2.95
CA TYR A 255 18.19 8.77 3.64
C TYR A 255 18.50 10.08 2.88
N PRO A 256 18.87 11.18 3.57
CA PRO A 256 19.12 12.48 2.92
C PRO A 256 20.21 12.47 1.83
N ASP A 257 21.15 11.53 1.87
CA ASP A 257 22.20 11.33 0.86
C ASP A 257 21.78 10.45 -0.33
N GLU A 258 20.59 9.87 -0.31
CA GLU A 258 20.01 9.07 -1.39
C GLU A 258 19.09 9.89 -2.33
N VAL A 259 18.69 11.10 -1.94
CA VAL A 259 17.69 11.94 -2.63
C VAL A 259 17.96 12.09 -4.13
N ASP A 260 19.19 12.42 -4.52
CA ASP A 260 19.56 12.59 -5.94
C ASP A 260 19.46 11.28 -6.74
N LYS A 261 19.77 10.14 -6.10
CA LYS A 261 19.67 8.81 -6.70
C LYS A 261 18.19 8.43 -6.87
N VAL A 262 17.40 8.54 -5.80
CA VAL A 262 15.97 8.21 -5.79
C VAL A 262 15.20 9.06 -6.80
N ARG A 263 15.54 10.35 -6.93
CA ARG A 263 14.93 11.22 -7.95
C ARG A 263 15.25 10.76 -9.38
N ALA A 264 16.49 10.35 -9.64
CA ALA A 264 16.87 9.84 -10.96
C ALA A 264 16.15 8.53 -11.30
N GLU A 265 16.14 7.57 -10.37
CA GLU A 265 15.46 6.27 -10.55
C GLU A 265 13.94 6.44 -10.68
N GLY A 266 13.32 7.32 -9.89
CA GLY A 266 11.89 7.63 -9.97
C GLY A 266 11.47 8.25 -11.31
N LEU A 267 12.29 9.16 -11.86
CA LEU A 267 12.06 9.73 -13.19
C LEU A 267 12.25 8.72 -14.33
N GLU A 268 13.17 7.75 -14.19
CA GLU A 268 13.31 6.65 -15.13
C GLU A 268 12.10 5.70 -15.09
N LEU A 269 11.56 5.42 -13.89
CA LEU A 269 10.34 4.62 -13.71
C LEU A 269 9.10 5.32 -14.28
N GLU A 270 8.92 6.62 -14.01
CA GLU A 270 7.83 7.42 -14.58
C GLU A 270 7.90 7.44 -16.11
N ALA A 271 9.09 7.64 -16.68
CA ALA A 271 9.30 7.62 -18.13
C ALA A 271 9.00 6.24 -18.75
N PHE A 272 9.28 5.14 -18.04
CA PHE A 272 8.92 3.79 -18.47
C PHE A 272 7.40 3.56 -18.41
N GLN A 273 6.75 3.96 -17.32
CA GLN A 273 5.29 3.86 -17.13
C GLN A 273 4.52 4.66 -18.20
N ASN A 274 4.93 5.90 -18.44
CA ASN A 274 4.32 6.77 -19.46
C ASN A 274 4.70 6.37 -20.90
N GLY A 275 5.91 5.85 -21.12
CA GLY A 275 6.40 5.44 -22.43
C GLY A 275 5.71 4.19 -22.99
N ALA A 276 5.18 3.32 -22.13
CA ALA A 276 4.39 2.16 -22.53
C ALA A 276 3.06 2.51 -23.25
N LEU A 277 2.64 3.78 -23.24
CA LEU A 277 1.44 4.28 -23.92
C LEU A 277 1.72 4.83 -25.34
N ASP A 278 2.98 4.96 -25.76
CA ASP A 278 3.38 5.61 -27.03
C ASP A 278 3.97 4.63 -28.07
N GLU A 279 3.79 3.31 -27.89
CA GLU A 279 4.11 2.32 -28.94
C GLU A 279 3.05 2.29 -30.06
N GLY A 280 3.05 3.33 -30.90
CA GLY A 280 2.88 3.19 -32.34
C GLY A 280 1.46 3.30 -32.92
N THR A 281 0.98 4.53 -33.09
CA THR A 281 0.21 4.86 -34.31
C THR A 281 1.16 5.07 -35.49
N ASP A 282 1.63 3.99 -36.11
CA ASP A 282 2.32 4.06 -37.40
C ASP A 282 1.32 4.27 -38.56
N GLU A 283 1.64 5.21 -39.46
CA GLU A 283 0.87 5.63 -40.65
C GLU A 283 0.91 4.62 -41.83
#